data_AF-A0A346XTE9-F1
#
_entry.id   AF-A0A346XTE9-F1
#
_cell.length_a   1.000
_cell.length_b   1.000
_cell.length_c   1.000
_cell.angle_alpha   90.00
_cell.angle_beta   90.00
_cell.angle_gamma   90.00
#
_symmetry.space_group_name_H-M   'P 1'
#
loop_
_entity.id
_entity.type
_entity.pdbx_description
1 polymer ?
#
loop_
_entity_poly.entity_id
_entity_poly.type
_entity_poly.pdbx_seq_one_letter_code
_entity_poly.pdbx_strand_id
1 'polypeptide(L)'
;MAAMTLCALLAAACGPTSTPVDPPSTVAVPGAPEGPADEPSVDGGDTTAAAPADAPPEPAPATPAPADAAPATPTDGAPPPAATPTADAAPPAPTPIDADGPLASACRPLLQPTIPARVIEVDAQAGAELSGAVLEHLAGQLRQVADTPGGVTVDASGRIDGDVREWTLGDIRAVEAASRSIPQTSDTAVVHVVALRGQPDQSDPGIASSIGIAFGATSFVVFPDRVDDLALLLGGADAILRAVVVHELGHLLCLVNLSYDSEIDHEDPEHPGHSRDDTSVMFHAIETTAIGQLFQGAPPSTFGDADLADLEGLRTGRY
;
A
#
# COMPACT_ATOMS: atom_id res chain seq x y z
N MET A 1 21.81 20.98 18.63
CA MET A 1 20.33 20.95 18.63
C MET A 1 19.91 20.84 17.17
N ALA A 2 19.68 19.63 16.70
CA ALA A 2 19.22 19.37 15.34
C ALA A 2 17.72 19.03 15.44
N ALA A 3 16.91 19.74 14.66
CA ALA A 3 15.47 19.55 14.61
C ALA A 3 15.16 18.23 13.87
N MET A 4 14.48 17.31 14.56
CA MET A 4 13.83 16.15 13.95
C MET A 4 12.61 16.64 13.18
N THR A 5 12.63 16.44 11.87
CA THR A 5 11.44 16.57 11.02
C THR A 5 10.64 15.29 11.14
N LEU A 6 9.50 15.37 11.79
CA LEU A 6 8.49 14.32 11.91
C LEU A 6 7.78 14.20 10.54
N CYS A 7 8.10 13.16 9.76
CA CYS A 7 7.27 12.77 8.62
C CYS A 7 6.07 11.98 9.14
N ALA A 8 4.87 12.51 8.90
CA ALA A 8 3.62 11.80 9.14
C ALA A 8 3.49 10.67 8.10
N LEU A 9 3.46 9.42 8.56
CA LEU A 9 2.97 8.30 7.76
C LEU A 9 1.46 8.46 7.59
N LEU A 10 0.97 8.46 6.35
CA LEU A 10 -0.44 8.23 6.07
C LEU A 10 -0.71 6.73 6.31
N ALA A 11 -1.44 6.42 7.38
CA ALA A 11 -2.30 5.24 7.41
C ALA A 11 -3.58 5.64 6.66
N ALA A 12 -3.92 4.94 5.57
CA ALA A 12 -5.17 5.14 4.87
C ALA A 12 -6.30 4.50 5.69
N ALA A 13 -6.97 5.31 6.53
CA ALA A 13 -8.17 4.91 7.26
C ALA A 13 -9.34 5.75 6.77
N CYS A 14 -10.29 5.15 6.05
CA CYS A 14 -11.51 5.83 5.61
C CYS A 14 -12.71 5.33 6.42
N GLY A 15 -13.24 6.18 7.31
CA GLY A 15 -14.50 5.94 8.02
C GLY A 15 -15.71 6.46 7.22
N PRO A 16 -16.88 5.80 7.27
CA PRO A 16 -18.05 6.25 6.51
C PRO A 16 -18.71 7.48 7.15
N THR A 17 -18.92 8.52 6.36
CA THR A 17 -19.80 9.64 6.70
C THR A 17 -21.25 9.22 6.48
N SER A 18 -22.03 9.16 7.57
CA SER A 18 -23.47 8.88 7.51
C SER A 18 -24.22 10.12 7.02
N THR A 19 -24.96 10.00 5.92
CA THR A 19 -26.02 10.95 5.55
C THR A 19 -27.37 10.46 6.09
N PRO A 20 -28.24 11.35 6.61
CA PRO A 20 -29.54 10.97 7.13
C PRO A 20 -30.53 10.74 5.98
N VAL A 21 -31.22 9.60 6.01
CA VAL A 21 -32.32 9.28 5.10
C VAL A 21 -33.63 9.86 5.65
N ASP A 22 -34.25 10.79 4.91
CA ASP A 22 -35.58 11.32 5.20
C ASP A 22 -36.67 10.24 5.02
N PRO A 23 -37.73 10.21 5.87
CA PRO A 23 -38.86 9.29 5.71
C PRO A 23 -39.85 9.75 4.61
N PRO A 24 -40.61 8.83 3.98
CA PRO A 24 -41.49 9.16 2.87
C PRO A 24 -42.77 9.89 3.30
N SER A 25 -43.19 10.83 2.46
CA SER A 25 -44.41 11.64 2.59
C SER A 25 -45.69 10.85 2.31
N THR A 26 -46.75 11.11 3.10
CA THR A 26 -48.14 10.72 2.80
C THR A 26 -49.08 11.92 2.78
N VAL A 27 -50.08 11.82 1.89
CA VAL A 27 -51.01 12.84 1.37
C VAL A 27 -52.16 13.22 2.34
N ALA A 28 -52.66 14.45 2.19
CA ALA A 28 -53.69 15.23 2.93
C ALA A 28 -55.13 14.62 3.02
N VAL A 29 -56.16 15.11 3.74
CA VAL A 29 -56.83 16.45 3.92
C VAL A 29 -57.93 16.32 5.06
N PRO A 30 -58.85 17.29 5.40
CA PRO A 30 -58.81 18.61 6.06
C PRO A 30 -59.57 18.71 7.43
N GLY A 31 -59.43 19.87 8.12
CA GLY A 31 -60.46 20.38 9.06
C GLY A 31 -60.00 21.54 9.97
N ALA A 32 -60.44 22.77 9.68
CA ALA A 32 -60.29 23.99 10.51
C ALA A 32 -61.57 24.21 11.39
N PRO A 33 -61.71 25.19 12.33
CA PRO A 33 -61.46 26.64 12.10
C PRO A 33 -60.92 27.53 13.28
N GLU A 34 -60.47 28.74 12.88
CA GLU A 34 -60.52 30.10 13.53
C GLU A 34 -59.92 30.32 14.94
N GLY A 35 -59.12 31.34 15.30
CA GLY A 35 -58.69 32.69 14.84
C GLY A 35 -58.26 33.48 16.13
N PRO A 36 -57.97 34.81 16.16
CA PRO A 36 -57.43 35.75 15.19
C PRO A 36 -56.16 36.51 15.69
N ALA A 37 -55.79 37.55 14.95
CA ALA A 37 -54.56 38.34 14.93
C ALA A 37 -54.34 39.37 16.05
N ASP A 38 -53.09 39.83 16.20
CA ASP A 38 -52.76 41.22 16.51
C ASP A 38 -51.33 41.55 16.03
N GLU A 39 -51.21 42.55 15.15
CA GLU A 39 -49.99 43.33 14.90
C GLU A 39 -50.04 44.60 15.75
N PRO A 40 -48.89 45.25 16.03
CA PRO A 40 -48.66 46.50 15.31
C PRO A 40 -47.21 46.74 14.88
N SER A 41 -47.08 47.39 13.72
CA SER A 41 -45.88 48.12 13.25
C SER A 41 -45.66 49.42 14.04
N VAL A 42 -44.39 49.87 14.17
CA VAL A 42 -43.86 51.19 13.75
C VAL A 42 -42.35 51.29 14.09
N ASP A 43 -41.55 51.35 13.02
CA ASP A 43 -40.47 52.30 12.67
C ASP A 43 -39.17 52.49 13.50
N GLY A 44 -38.08 52.72 12.77
CA GLY A 44 -36.81 53.29 13.25
C GLY A 44 -35.57 52.46 12.93
N GLY A 45 -34.92 52.72 11.79
CA GLY A 45 -33.71 52.02 11.34
C GLY A 45 -32.41 52.44 12.02
N ASP A 46 -31.35 51.68 11.75
CA ASP A 46 -30.02 52.23 11.44
C ASP A 46 -29.23 51.23 10.59
N THR A 47 -28.40 51.81 9.75
CA THR A 47 -27.59 51.25 8.69
C THR A 47 -26.27 50.67 9.20
N THR A 48 -25.81 49.56 8.60
CA THR A 48 -24.38 49.33 8.28
C THR A 48 -24.25 48.06 7.42
N ALA A 49 -24.05 48.25 6.12
CA ALA A 49 -23.63 47.21 5.19
C ALA A 49 -22.11 47.09 5.22
N ALA A 50 -21.60 45.89 5.50
CA ALA A 50 -20.19 45.55 5.34
C ALA A 50 -19.92 45.13 3.88
N ALA A 51 -18.84 45.68 3.33
CA ALA A 51 -18.37 45.56 1.95
C ALA A 51 -17.89 44.13 1.59
N PRO A 52 -17.89 43.77 0.28
CA PRO A 52 -17.28 42.54 -0.19
C PRO A 52 -15.75 42.66 -0.24
N ALA A 53 -15.06 41.56 0.10
CA ALA A 53 -13.61 41.45 0.05
C ALA A 53 -13.12 41.24 -1.40
N ASP A 54 -12.09 41.99 -1.76
CA ASP A 54 -11.40 42.02 -3.04
C ASP A 54 -10.73 40.69 -3.41
N ALA A 55 -10.78 40.38 -4.70
CA ALA A 55 -10.10 39.25 -5.33
C ALA A 55 -8.57 39.48 -5.36
N PRO A 56 -7.75 38.41 -5.33
CA PRO A 56 -6.30 38.53 -5.51
C PRO A 56 -5.93 38.87 -6.96
N PRO A 57 -4.91 39.72 -7.20
CA PRO A 57 -4.52 40.15 -8.53
C PRO A 57 -3.75 39.08 -9.33
N GLU A 58 -4.04 39.04 -10.62
CA GLU A 58 -3.37 38.27 -11.69
C GLU A 58 -1.85 38.56 -11.78
N PRO A 59 -0.99 37.56 -12.08
CA PRO A 59 0.44 37.78 -12.25
C PRO A 59 0.77 38.49 -13.57
N ALA A 60 1.69 39.45 -13.49
CA ALA A 60 2.16 40.30 -14.59
C ALA A 60 2.94 39.53 -15.69
N PRO A 61 2.94 40.02 -16.94
CA PRO A 61 3.59 39.34 -18.07
C PRO A 61 5.13 39.46 -18.02
N ALA A 62 5.81 38.39 -18.44
CA ALA A 62 7.26 38.31 -18.52
C ALA A 62 7.85 39.17 -19.66
N THR A 63 8.87 39.96 -19.33
CA THR A 63 9.69 40.75 -20.26
C THR A 63 10.63 39.82 -21.07
N PRO A 64 10.81 40.03 -22.39
CA PRO A 64 11.68 39.19 -23.21
C PRO A 64 13.17 39.48 -22.98
N ALA A 65 13.97 38.42 -22.96
CA ALA A 65 15.43 38.46 -22.87
C ALA A 65 16.08 39.01 -24.17
N PRO A 66 17.22 39.71 -24.09
CA PRO A 66 17.93 40.20 -25.28
C PRO A 66 18.65 39.07 -26.02
N ALA A 67 18.67 39.18 -27.34
CA ALA A 67 19.39 38.30 -28.25
C ALA A 67 20.90 38.55 -28.15
N ASP A 68 21.68 37.48 -27.98
CA ASP A 68 23.14 37.53 -28.06
C ASP A 68 23.72 36.68 -29.20
N ALA A 69 24.87 37.16 -29.63
CA ALA A 69 25.62 36.94 -30.86
C ALA A 69 25.87 35.49 -31.34
N ALA A 70 26.12 35.40 -32.64
CA ALA A 70 26.56 34.23 -33.40
C ALA A 70 27.82 33.53 -32.81
N PRO A 71 27.97 32.21 -32.99
CA PRO A 71 29.16 31.50 -32.53
C PRO A 71 30.35 31.75 -33.46
N ALA A 72 31.50 32.06 -32.87
CA ALA A 72 32.79 32.00 -33.54
C ALA A 72 33.23 30.55 -33.76
N THR A 73 33.71 30.26 -34.96
CA THR A 73 34.34 29.00 -35.39
C THR A 73 35.53 28.60 -34.49
N PRO A 74 35.62 27.34 -34.01
CA PRO A 74 36.86 26.81 -33.45
C PRO A 74 37.79 26.25 -34.53
N THR A 75 39.07 26.58 -34.39
CA THR A 75 40.22 26.18 -35.20
C THR A 75 40.50 24.67 -35.13
N ASP A 76 40.88 24.07 -36.26
CA ASP A 76 41.33 22.67 -36.36
C ASP A 76 42.52 22.37 -35.42
N GLY A 77 42.24 21.67 -34.33
CA GLY A 77 43.23 21.03 -33.46
C GLY A 77 43.16 19.51 -33.62
N ALA A 78 44.28 18.88 -33.95
CA ALA A 78 44.38 17.43 -34.11
C ALA A 78 43.88 16.67 -32.85
N PRO A 79 43.10 15.58 -33.00
CA PRO A 79 42.59 14.83 -31.87
C PRO A 79 43.75 14.15 -31.09
N PRO A 80 43.71 14.13 -29.75
CA PRO A 80 44.66 13.36 -28.96
C PRO A 80 44.52 11.87 -29.27
N PRO A 81 45.59 11.07 -29.14
CA PRO A 81 45.53 9.64 -29.41
C PRO A 81 44.47 8.99 -28.52
N ALA A 82 43.66 8.11 -29.12
CA ALA A 82 42.60 7.39 -28.45
C ALA A 82 43.14 6.69 -27.19
N ALA A 83 42.54 7.03 -26.05
CA ALA A 83 42.78 6.30 -24.81
C ALA A 83 42.41 4.83 -25.04
N THR A 84 43.37 3.95 -24.78
CA THR A 84 43.16 2.50 -24.72
C THR A 84 41.97 2.22 -23.79
N PRO A 85 40.99 1.39 -24.16
CA PRO A 85 39.89 1.05 -23.27
C PRO A 85 40.47 0.34 -22.05
N THR A 86 40.39 0.99 -20.90
CA THR A 86 40.64 0.35 -19.60
C THR A 86 39.74 -0.88 -19.53
N ALA A 87 40.32 -2.03 -19.18
CA ALA A 87 39.58 -3.27 -19.00
C ALA A 87 38.33 -3.02 -18.15
N ASP A 88 37.20 -3.51 -18.66
CA ASP A 88 35.86 -3.37 -18.11
C ASP A 88 35.89 -3.71 -16.61
N ALA A 89 35.74 -2.70 -15.76
CA ALA A 89 35.63 -2.92 -14.33
C ALA A 89 34.36 -3.74 -14.10
N ALA A 90 34.47 -4.86 -13.40
CA ALA A 90 33.30 -5.66 -13.05
C ALA A 90 32.23 -4.75 -12.43
N PRO A 91 30.93 -4.92 -12.79
CA PRO A 91 29.87 -4.10 -12.24
C PRO A 91 29.95 -4.08 -10.70
N PRO A 92 29.65 -2.94 -10.06
CA PRO A 92 29.61 -2.88 -8.60
C PRO A 92 28.63 -3.93 -8.07
N ALA A 93 28.97 -4.53 -6.93
CA ALA A 93 28.08 -5.47 -6.25
C ALA A 93 26.73 -4.78 -5.94
N PRO A 94 25.61 -5.49 -6.06
CA PRO A 94 24.28 -4.94 -5.77
C PRO A 94 24.21 -4.50 -4.31
N THR A 95 23.52 -3.38 -4.07
CA THR A 95 23.26 -2.87 -2.72
C THR A 95 22.20 -3.75 -2.04
N PRO A 96 22.41 -4.21 -0.80
CA PRO A 96 21.37 -4.86 -0.01
C PRO A 96 20.13 -3.98 0.15
N ILE A 97 18.95 -4.59 0.27
CA ILE A 97 17.71 -3.86 0.55
C ILE A 97 17.77 -3.28 1.97
N ASP A 98 17.32 -2.03 2.13
CA ASP A 98 17.03 -1.46 3.45
C ASP A 98 15.69 -2.00 3.95
N ALA A 99 15.72 -3.00 4.85
CA ALA A 99 14.52 -3.65 5.36
C ALA A 99 13.62 -2.70 6.17
N ASP A 100 14.23 -1.68 6.81
CA ASP A 100 13.55 -0.67 7.62
C ASP A 100 12.96 0.47 6.76
N GLY A 101 13.16 0.41 5.45
CA GLY A 101 12.60 1.35 4.50
C GLY A 101 11.06 1.38 4.53
N PRO A 102 10.44 2.44 3.99
CA PRO A 102 8.99 2.54 3.91
C PRO A 102 8.40 1.44 3.01
N LEU A 103 7.11 1.15 3.20
CA LEU A 103 6.35 0.29 2.28
C LEU A 103 6.55 0.72 0.82
N ALA A 104 6.57 -0.25 -0.10
CA ALA A 104 6.74 -0.02 -1.53
C ALA A 104 8.08 0.63 -1.95
N SER A 105 9.12 0.58 -1.10
CA SER A 105 10.46 1.08 -1.45
C SER A 105 11.41 0.03 -2.04
N ALA A 106 11.10 -1.27 -1.89
CA ALA A 106 11.99 -2.37 -2.29
C ALA A 106 11.51 -3.16 -3.52
N CYS A 107 10.53 -2.68 -4.27
CA CYS A 107 9.85 -3.46 -5.30
C CYS A 107 10.79 -3.90 -6.43
N ARG A 108 11.59 -2.97 -6.98
CA ARG A 108 12.59 -3.30 -8.01
C ARG A 108 13.61 -4.33 -7.52
N PRO A 109 14.32 -4.15 -6.39
CA PRO A 109 15.27 -5.16 -5.92
C PRO A 109 14.62 -6.50 -5.52
N LEU A 110 13.32 -6.52 -5.17
CA LEU A 110 12.56 -7.76 -5.00
C LEU A 110 12.19 -8.44 -6.33
N LEU A 111 12.02 -7.71 -7.43
CA LEU A 111 11.63 -8.25 -8.73
C LEU A 111 12.81 -8.56 -9.67
N GLN A 112 13.93 -7.86 -9.53
CA GLN A 112 15.05 -7.89 -10.49
C GLN A 112 16.13 -8.93 -10.13
N PRO A 113 16.93 -9.37 -11.12
CA PRO A 113 17.96 -10.39 -10.91
C PRO A 113 19.24 -9.86 -10.26
N THR A 114 19.28 -8.56 -9.95
CA THR A 114 20.44 -7.90 -9.34
C THR A 114 20.82 -8.55 -8.03
N ILE A 115 19.84 -8.89 -7.19
CA ILE A 115 20.01 -9.77 -6.04
C ILE A 115 19.55 -11.17 -6.50
N PRO A 116 20.41 -12.21 -6.51
CA PRO A 116 20.10 -13.46 -7.18
C PRO A 116 19.06 -14.31 -6.44
N ALA A 117 19.05 -14.34 -5.11
CA ALA A 117 18.16 -15.22 -4.33
C ALA A 117 17.05 -14.45 -3.60
N ARG A 118 15.94 -15.15 -3.33
CA ARG A 118 14.89 -14.72 -2.41
C ARG A 118 14.71 -15.72 -1.28
N VAL A 119 14.56 -15.20 -0.07
CA VAL A 119 14.15 -15.98 1.09
C VAL A 119 12.86 -15.37 1.63
N ILE A 120 11.84 -16.21 1.84
CA ILE A 120 10.67 -15.86 2.64
C ILE A 120 10.96 -16.37 4.05
N GLU A 121 11.32 -15.44 4.94
CA GLU A 121 11.51 -15.69 6.36
C GLU A 121 10.14 -15.61 7.05
N VAL A 122 9.77 -16.62 7.82
CA VAL A 122 8.50 -16.70 8.51
C VAL A 122 8.74 -16.94 10.00
N ASP A 123 8.36 -15.96 10.80
CA ASP A 123 8.38 -16.03 12.26
C ASP A 123 6.95 -16.09 12.77
N ALA A 124 6.62 -17.17 13.48
CA ALA A 124 5.27 -17.42 13.96
C ALA A 124 5.22 -17.44 15.48
N GLN A 125 4.23 -16.75 16.05
CA GLN A 125 3.81 -16.98 17.42
C GLN A 125 3.25 -18.40 17.56
N ALA A 126 3.55 -19.08 18.66
CA ALA A 126 3.10 -20.45 18.87
C ALA A 126 1.56 -20.57 18.72
N GLY A 127 1.12 -21.38 17.75
CA GLY A 127 -0.28 -21.57 17.36
C GLY A 127 -0.77 -20.69 16.21
N ALA A 128 0.05 -19.79 15.68
CA ALA A 128 -0.21 -18.98 14.48
C ALA A 128 0.55 -19.49 13.25
N GLU A 129 1.08 -20.71 13.27
CA GLU A 129 1.86 -21.22 12.14
C GLU A 129 1.02 -21.30 10.85
N LEU A 130 1.53 -20.72 9.76
CA LEU A 130 0.96 -20.90 8.43
C LEU A 130 1.22 -22.31 7.92
N SER A 131 0.25 -22.89 7.21
CA SER A 131 0.42 -24.21 6.62
C SER A 131 1.48 -24.21 5.51
N GLY A 132 2.13 -25.35 5.30
CA GLY A 132 3.07 -25.49 4.18
C GLY A 132 2.45 -25.21 2.81
N ALA A 133 1.13 -25.41 2.66
CA ALA A 133 0.42 -25.09 1.42
C ALA A 133 0.26 -23.57 1.21
N VAL A 134 0.03 -22.79 2.27
CA VAL A 134 0.01 -21.33 2.20
C VAL A 134 1.40 -20.79 1.84
N LEU A 135 2.44 -21.30 2.51
CA LEU A 135 3.82 -20.86 2.30
C LEU A 135 4.35 -21.21 0.91
N GLU A 136 4.08 -22.41 0.41
CA GLU A 136 4.48 -22.81 -0.94
C GLU A 136 3.73 -22.00 -2.00
N HIS A 137 2.47 -21.66 -1.76
CA HIS A 137 1.69 -20.80 -2.65
C HIS A 137 2.28 -19.39 -2.73
N LEU A 138 2.59 -18.77 -1.59
CA LEU A 138 3.27 -17.47 -1.51
C LEU A 138 4.61 -17.49 -2.27
N ALA A 139 5.44 -18.50 -1.99
CA ALA A 139 6.71 -18.67 -2.68
C ALA A 139 6.54 -18.88 -4.18
N GLY A 140 5.49 -19.60 -4.60
CA GLY A 140 5.11 -19.77 -6.00
C GLY A 140 4.74 -18.46 -6.69
N GLN A 141 3.97 -17.59 -6.03
CA GLN A 141 3.64 -16.27 -6.57
C GLN A 141 4.88 -15.38 -6.70
N LEU A 142 5.77 -15.36 -5.70
CA LEU A 142 7.03 -14.61 -5.81
C LEU A 142 7.92 -15.15 -6.95
N ARG A 143 8.03 -16.48 -7.10
CA ARG A 143 8.77 -17.12 -8.21
C ARG A 143 8.23 -16.76 -9.58
N GLN A 144 6.91 -16.58 -9.70
CA GLN A 144 6.27 -16.27 -10.97
C GLN A 144 6.65 -14.88 -11.46
N VAL A 145 6.82 -13.91 -10.55
CA VAL A 145 6.94 -12.49 -10.89
C VAL A 145 8.35 -11.93 -10.73
N ALA A 146 9.20 -12.56 -9.92
CA ALA A 146 10.59 -12.15 -9.74
C ALA A 146 11.52 -12.89 -10.72
N ASP A 147 12.46 -12.15 -11.30
CA ASP A 147 13.62 -12.72 -11.99
C ASP A 147 14.70 -13.03 -10.95
N THR A 148 14.74 -14.27 -10.46
CA THR A 148 15.61 -14.71 -9.36
C THR A 148 16.38 -15.97 -9.75
N PRO A 149 17.60 -15.84 -10.31
CA PRO A 149 18.40 -16.98 -10.75
C PRO A 149 18.84 -17.91 -9.60
N GLY A 150 18.93 -17.39 -8.38
CA GLY A 150 19.16 -18.15 -7.15
C GLY A 150 17.92 -18.84 -6.60
N GLY A 151 16.74 -18.55 -7.15
CA GLY A 151 15.46 -19.12 -6.75
C GLY A 151 14.86 -18.48 -5.49
N VAL A 152 13.66 -18.95 -5.15
CA VAL A 152 12.93 -18.57 -3.93
C VAL A 152 12.89 -19.75 -2.97
N THR A 153 13.28 -19.51 -1.73
CA THR A 153 13.21 -20.49 -0.63
C THR A 153 12.36 -19.95 0.52
N VAL A 154 11.89 -20.84 1.38
CA VAL A 154 11.11 -20.50 2.59
C VAL A 154 11.86 -20.99 3.81
N ASP A 155 12.10 -20.11 4.77
CA ASP A 155 12.53 -20.46 6.13
C ASP A 155 11.39 -20.15 7.09
N ALA A 156 10.69 -21.19 7.55
CA ALA A 156 9.62 -21.09 8.55
C ALA A 156 10.02 -21.68 9.91
N SER A 157 11.32 -21.62 10.22
CA SER A 157 11.85 -22.10 11.51
C SER A 157 11.65 -21.07 12.63
N GLY A 158 11.46 -19.80 12.28
CA GLY A 158 11.27 -18.67 13.18
C GLY A 158 10.15 -18.83 14.19
N ARG A 159 10.36 -18.35 15.42
CA ARG A 159 9.45 -18.53 16.56
C ARG A 159 9.35 -17.24 17.36
N ILE A 160 8.11 -16.86 17.68
CA ILE A 160 7.80 -15.70 18.52
C ILE A 160 7.19 -16.18 19.82
N ASP A 161 7.83 -15.82 20.93
CA ASP A 161 7.35 -16.14 22.27
C ASP A 161 6.30 -15.13 22.76
N GLY A 162 5.42 -15.58 23.65
CA GLY A 162 4.45 -14.73 24.35
C GLY A 162 3.00 -15.10 24.09
N ASP A 163 2.11 -14.48 24.86
CA ASP A 163 0.67 -14.76 24.88
C ASP A 163 -0.20 -13.53 24.55
N VAL A 164 0.41 -12.44 24.07
CA VAL A 164 -0.29 -11.25 23.57
C VAL A 164 -1.22 -11.61 22.41
N ARG A 165 -2.41 -11.00 22.38
CA ARG A 165 -3.48 -11.25 21.39
C ARG A 165 -4.09 -9.99 20.78
N GLU A 166 -3.62 -8.82 21.20
CA GLU A 166 -4.04 -7.54 20.65
C GLU A 166 -2.79 -6.72 20.35
N TRP A 167 -2.70 -6.21 19.13
CA TRP A 167 -1.45 -5.72 18.57
C TRP A 167 -1.61 -4.33 17.97
N THR A 168 -0.90 -3.34 18.51
CA THR A 168 -0.74 -2.06 17.82
C THR A 168 0.24 -2.20 16.66
N LEU A 169 0.22 -1.27 15.70
CA LEU A 169 1.25 -1.22 14.65
C LEU A 169 2.68 -1.06 15.22
N GLY A 170 2.81 -0.40 16.37
CA GLY A 170 4.08 -0.28 17.09
C GLY A 170 4.57 -1.62 17.63
N ASP A 171 3.68 -2.42 18.22
CA ASP A 171 4.00 -3.76 18.72
C ASP A 171 4.40 -4.70 17.59
N ILE A 172 3.66 -4.66 16.47
CA ILE A 172 3.94 -5.46 15.27
C ILE A 172 5.36 -5.17 14.76
N ARG A 173 5.72 -3.89 14.62
CA ARG A 173 7.08 -3.49 14.21
C ARG A 173 8.14 -3.92 15.20
N ALA A 174 7.85 -3.84 16.50
CA ALA A 174 8.79 -4.27 17.54
C ALA A 174 9.04 -5.78 17.52
N VAL A 175 8.00 -6.58 17.30
CA VAL A 175 8.12 -8.04 17.16
C VAL A 175 8.88 -8.40 15.88
N GLU A 176 8.53 -7.79 14.75
CA GLU A 176 9.21 -8.01 13.47
C GLU A 176 10.72 -7.72 13.58
N ALA A 177 11.09 -6.57 14.15
CA ALA A 177 12.49 -6.20 14.30
C ALA A 177 13.24 -7.14 15.26
N ALA A 178 12.55 -7.70 16.26
CA ALA A 178 13.14 -8.61 17.23
C ALA A 178 13.23 -10.07 16.73
N SER A 179 12.34 -10.50 15.83
CA SER A 179 12.30 -11.86 15.31
C SER A 179 13.20 -12.07 14.09
N ARG A 180 13.40 -11.02 13.28
CA ARG A 180 14.22 -11.09 12.06
C ARG A 180 15.61 -11.65 12.35
N SER A 181 15.95 -12.72 11.63
CA SER A 181 17.20 -13.46 11.80
C SER A 181 18.01 -13.55 10.50
N ILE A 182 17.38 -13.46 9.33
CA ILE A 182 18.05 -13.53 8.04
C ILE A 182 18.33 -12.11 7.52
N PRO A 183 19.62 -11.73 7.32
CA PRO A 183 19.95 -10.38 6.88
C PRO A 183 19.68 -10.18 5.38
N GLN A 184 19.31 -8.95 5.02
CA GLN A 184 19.39 -8.49 3.63
C GLN A 184 20.87 -8.44 3.21
N THR A 185 21.21 -9.02 2.06
CA THR A 185 22.58 -9.02 1.53
C THR A 185 22.59 -8.68 0.04
N SER A 186 23.78 -8.55 -0.54
CA SER A 186 23.95 -8.42 -1.99
C SER A 186 23.52 -9.68 -2.75
N ASP A 187 23.47 -10.84 -2.08
CA ASP A 187 23.15 -12.13 -2.70
C ASP A 187 21.72 -12.61 -2.39
N THR A 188 21.12 -12.10 -1.32
CA THR A 188 19.82 -12.55 -0.80
C THR A 188 18.95 -11.37 -0.41
N ALA A 189 17.77 -11.31 -1.04
CA ALA A 189 16.69 -10.42 -0.62
C ALA A 189 15.68 -11.23 0.22
N VAL A 190 15.28 -10.69 1.36
CA VAL A 190 14.41 -11.36 2.32
C VAL A 190 13.05 -10.68 2.32
N VAL A 191 11.97 -11.46 2.20
CA VAL A 191 10.61 -11.05 2.56
C VAL A 191 10.31 -11.64 3.92
N HIS A 192 9.92 -10.83 4.89
CA HIS A 192 9.67 -11.27 6.26
C HIS A 192 8.17 -11.28 6.56
N VAL A 193 7.69 -12.45 6.95
CA VAL A 193 6.29 -12.72 7.29
C VAL A 193 6.19 -12.99 8.77
N VAL A 194 5.47 -12.12 9.48
CA VAL A 194 5.20 -12.30 10.90
C VAL A 194 3.80 -12.88 11.06
N ALA A 195 3.65 -14.06 11.66
CA ALA A 195 2.35 -14.64 11.94
C ALA A 195 2.03 -14.55 13.44
N LEU A 196 1.00 -13.77 13.79
CA LEU A 196 0.64 -13.48 15.18
C LEU A 196 -0.75 -14.02 15.52
N ARG A 197 -0.92 -14.43 16.77
CA ARG A 197 -2.23 -14.81 17.30
C ARG A 197 -3.06 -13.59 17.67
N GLY A 198 -4.38 -13.76 17.70
CA GLY A 198 -5.31 -12.70 18.03
C GLY A 198 -5.57 -11.73 16.88
N GLN A 199 -5.51 -10.43 17.15
CA GLN A 199 -6.02 -9.40 16.23
C GLN A 199 -5.29 -8.04 16.38
N PRO A 200 -5.42 -7.14 15.40
CA PRO A 200 -5.00 -5.75 15.55
C PRO A 200 -5.75 -5.04 16.68
N ASP A 201 -5.15 -3.98 17.24
CA ASP A 201 -5.79 -3.09 18.21
C ASP A 201 -7.12 -2.58 17.67
N GLN A 202 -8.21 -2.93 18.35
CA GLN A 202 -9.57 -2.59 17.90
C GLN A 202 -9.92 -1.12 18.11
N SER A 203 -9.09 -0.37 18.84
CA SER A 203 -9.23 1.08 18.99
C SER A 203 -8.67 1.88 17.82
N ASP A 204 -7.86 1.25 16.95
CA ASP A 204 -7.35 1.86 15.72
C ASP A 204 -8.20 1.46 14.51
N PRO A 205 -9.11 2.33 14.03
CA PRO A 205 -9.99 2.01 12.92
C PRO A 205 -9.26 1.80 11.60
N GLY A 206 -7.99 2.22 11.48
CA GLY A 206 -7.18 2.02 10.29
C GLY A 206 -6.67 0.60 10.10
N ILE A 207 -6.64 -0.21 11.17
CA ILE A 207 -6.13 -1.60 11.13
C ILE A 207 -7.06 -2.62 11.79
N ALA A 208 -8.08 -2.18 12.54
CA ALA A 208 -8.91 -3.06 13.38
C ALA A 208 -9.57 -4.22 12.61
N SER A 209 -9.89 -4.03 11.33
CA SER A 209 -10.53 -5.04 10.47
C SER A 209 -9.54 -5.99 9.79
N SER A 210 -8.24 -5.71 9.85
CA SER A 210 -7.22 -6.42 9.07
C SER A 210 -7.03 -7.88 9.49
N ILE A 211 -6.74 -8.71 8.48
CA ILE A 211 -6.25 -10.08 8.57
C ILE A 211 -4.75 -10.11 8.22
N GLY A 212 -4.31 -9.25 7.30
CA GLY A 212 -2.92 -8.98 6.97
C GLY A 212 -2.64 -7.48 6.97
N ILE A 213 -1.37 -7.10 7.18
CA ILE A 213 -0.92 -5.70 7.08
C ILE A 213 0.52 -5.68 6.54
N ALA A 214 0.75 -5.06 5.39
CA ALA A 214 2.08 -4.70 4.91
C ALA A 214 2.52 -3.34 5.51
N PHE A 215 3.71 -3.27 6.11
CA PHE A 215 4.12 -2.08 6.88
C PHE A 215 5.58 -1.67 6.74
N GLY A 216 6.42 -2.48 6.11
CA GLY A 216 7.84 -2.17 5.84
C GLY A 216 8.20 -2.38 4.38
N ALA A 217 9.44 -2.08 4.02
CA ALA A 217 9.95 -2.32 2.66
C ALA A 217 9.83 -3.80 2.24
N THR A 218 9.96 -4.71 3.21
CA THR A 218 9.99 -6.16 2.96
C THR A 218 9.20 -6.98 3.98
N SER A 219 8.33 -6.34 4.78
CA SER A 219 7.69 -6.98 5.92
C SER A 219 6.18 -6.80 5.92
N PHE A 220 5.48 -7.88 6.21
CA PHE A 220 4.05 -7.87 6.52
C PHE A 220 3.74 -8.83 7.66
N VAL A 221 2.60 -8.59 8.31
CA VAL A 221 2.05 -9.44 9.37
C VAL A 221 0.76 -10.10 8.89
N VAL A 222 0.47 -11.28 9.40
CA VAL A 222 -0.83 -11.95 9.24
C VAL A 222 -1.36 -12.46 10.58
N PHE A 223 -2.68 -12.51 10.70
CA PHE A 223 -3.40 -12.95 11.90
C PHE A 223 -4.30 -14.17 11.60
N PRO A 224 -3.77 -15.41 11.65
CA PRO A 224 -4.54 -16.62 11.35
C PRO A 224 -5.80 -16.80 12.20
N ASP A 225 -5.78 -16.37 13.46
CA ASP A 225 -6.97 -16.44 14.35
C ASP A 225 -8.18 -15.65 13.78
N ARG A 226 -7.97 -14.70 12.84
CA ARG A 226 -9.03 -13.88 12.22
C ARG A 226 -9.82 -14.62 11.14
N VAL A 227 -9.31 -15.75 10.63
CA VAL A 227 -9.94 -16.44 9.50
C VAL A 227 -10.78 -17.65 9.92
N ASP A 228 -10.72 -18.06 11.18
CA ASP A 228 -11.38 -19.26 11.69
C ASP A 228 -12.91 -19.21 11.48
N ASP A 229 -13.55 -18.09 11.81
CA ASP A 229 -14.99 -17.90 11.66
C ASP A 229 -15.43 -17.81 10.19
N LEU A 230 -14.50 -17.49 9.29
CA LEU A 230 -14.75 -17.32 7.85
C LEU A 230 -14.46 -18.60 7.05
N ALA A 231 -13.69 -19.52 7.63
CA ALA A 231 -13.17 -20.70 6.96
C ALA A 231 -14.26 -21.57 6.32
N LEU A 232 -15.40 -21.76 6.99
CA LEU A 232 -16.49 -22.60 6.46
C LEU A 232 -17.13 -22.02 5.18
N LEU A 233 -17.20 -20.70 5.07
CA LEU A 233 -17.84 -20.02 3.95
C LEU A 233 -16.89 -19.88 2.74
N LEU A 234 -15.60 -19.72 3.00
CA LEU A 234 -14.62 -19.30 2.00
C LEU A 234 -13.65 -20.42 1.59
N GLY A 235 -14.04 -21.68 1.75
CA GLY A 235 -13.24 -22.83 1.29
C GLY A 235 -12.06 -23.19 2.21
N GLY A 236 -12.09 -22.75 3.46
CA GLY A 236 -11.13 -23.06 4.52
C GLY A 236 -10.19 -21.91 4.87
N ALA A 237 -9.61 -21.95 6.08
CA ALA A 237 -8.63 -20.95 6.55
C ALA A 237 -7.46 -20.79 5.57
N ASP A 238 -6.94 -21.91 5.05
CA ASP A 238 -5.88 -21.96 4.05
C ASP A 238 -6.23 -21.23 2.74
N ALA A 239 -7.51 -21.22 2.33
CA ALA A 239 -7.93 -20.51 1.12
C ALA A 239 -7.89 -19.00 1.32
N ILE A 240 -8.34 -18.54 2.50
CA ILE A 240 -8.28 -17.12 2.88
C ILE A 240 -6.83 -16.68 3.05
N LEU A 241 -6.02 -17.44 3.80
CA LEU A 241 -4.63 -17.10 4.07
C LEU A 241 -3.78 -17.08 2.80
N ARG A 242 -4.05 -17.94 1.81
CA ARG A 242 -3.39 -17.84 0.49
C ARG A 242 -3.68 -16.52 -0.21
N ALA A 243 -4.91 -16.00 -0.11
CA ALA A 243 -5.25 -14.72 -0.70
C ALA A 243 -4.56 -13.57 0.04
N VAL A 244 -4.66 -13.55 1.37
CA VAL A 244 -4.07 -12.50 2.22
C VAL A 244 -2.56 -12.42 2.02
N VAL A 245 -1.81 -13.52 2.12
CA VAL A 245 -0.34 -13.44 1.98
C VAL A 245 0.10 -12.96 0.59
N VAL A 246 -0.68 -13.23 -0.45
CA VAL A 246 -0.39 -12.77 -1.81
C VAL A 246 -0.76 -11.30 -2.00
N HIS A 247 -1.85 -10.85 -1.36
CA HIS A 247 -2.22 -9.44 -1.29
C HIS A 247 -1.11 -8.61 -0.64
N GLU A 248 -0.65 -9.02 0.55
CA GLU A 248 0.43 -8.32 1.26
C GLU A 248 1.74 -8.35 0.48
N LEU A 249 2.05 -9.47 -0.18
CA LEU A 249 3.19 -9.55 -1.09
C LEU A 249 3.03 -8.53 -2.24
N GLY A 250 1.83 -8.37 -2.79
CA GLY A 250 1.53 -7.37 -3.81
C GLY A 250 1.91 -5.96 -3.35
N HIS A 251 1.53 -5.57 -2.13
CA HIS A 251 1.93 -4.28 -1.54
C HIS A 251 3.44 -4.13 -1.38
N LEU A 252 4.15 -5.18 -0.94
CA LEU A 252 5.62 -5.16 -0.90
C LEU A 252 6.25 -5.02 -2.31
N LEU A 253 5.55 -5.51 -3.33
CA LEU A 253 5.91 -5.38 -4.74
C LEU A 253 5.32 -4.14 -5.41
N CYS A 254 4.84 -3.17 -4.62
CA CYS A 254 4.31 -1.86 -5.00
C CYS A 254 2.91 -1.84 -5.59
N LEU A 255 2.26 -2.98 -5.76
CA LEU A 255 0.88 -3.02 -6.24
C LEU A 255 -0.08 -2.45 -5.18
N VAL A 256 -1.11 -1.72 -5.54
CA VAL A 256 -1.36 -1.07 -6.84
C VAL A 256 -0.97 0.41 -6.71
N ASN A 257 -0.24 0.96 -7.67
CA ASN A 257 0.15 2.37 -7.71
C ASN A 257 0.82 2.94 -6.43
N LEU A 258 1.44 2.12 -5.57
CA LEU A 258 2.01 2.63 -4.30
C LEU A 258 3.28 3.48 -4.51
N SER A 259 4.05 3.20 -5.56
CA SER A 259 5.23 4.00 -5.93
C SER A 259 5.48 4.09 -7.44
N TYR A 260 4.47 3.73 -8.23
CA TYR A 260 4.44 3.84 -9.69
C TYR A 260 3.04 4.27 -10.14
N ASP A 261 2.90 4.69 -11.39
CA ASP A 261 1.60 4.94 -12.01
C ASP A 261 1.37 3.87 -13.10
N SER A 262 0.38 3.01 -12.90
CA SER A 262 0.00 1.98 -13.87
C SER A 262 -0.47 2.57 -15.20
N GLU A 263 -0.19 1.86 -16.29
CA GLU A 263 -0.78 2.18 -17.61
C GLU A 263 -2.21 1.61 -17.73
N ILE A 264 -2.60 0.73 -16.80
CA ILE A 264 -3.92 0.12 -16.72
C ILE A 264 -4.69 0.81 -15.61
N ASP A 265 -5.84 1.39 -15.95
CA ASP A 265 -6.70 2.03 -14.95
C ASP A 265 -7.47 0.96 -14.15
N HIS A 266 -6.84 0.43 -13.11
CA HIS A 266 -7.39 -0.63 -12.26
C HIS A 266 -7.31 -0.39 -10.75
N GLU A 267 -6.75 0.73 -10.31
CA GLU A 267 -6.77 1.13 -8.89
C GLU A 267 -8.17 1.53 -8.44
N ASP A 268 -8.58 1.18 -7.23
CA ASP A 268 -9.83 1.64 -6.65
C ASP A 268 -9.71 3.10 -6.16
N PRO A 269 -10.47 4.06 -6.72
CA PRO A 269 -10.42 5.44 -6.25
C PRO A 269 -10.95 5.62 -4.81
N GLU A 270 -11.75 4.71 -4.29
CA GLU A 270 -12.23 4.72 -2.90
C GLU A 270 -11.28 3.99 -1.94
N HIS A 271 -10.42 3.12 -2.47
CA HIS A 271 -9.44 2.33 -1.72
C HIS A 271 -8.05 2.39 -2.39
N PRO A 272 -7.34 3.54 -2.31
CA PRO A 272 -6.01 3.67 -2.91
C PRO A 272 -5.05 2.55 -2.48
N GLY A 273 -4.15 2.13 -3.36
CA GLY A 273 -3.30 0.96 -3.13
C GLY A 273 -3.91 -0.38 -3.53
N HIS A 274 -5.21 -0.42 -3.87
CA HIS A 274 -5.95 -1.66 -4.13
C HIS A 274 -6.56 -1.65 -5.54
N SER A 275 -6.92 -2.84 -6.02
CA SER A 275 -7.67 -2.96 -7.27
C SER A 275 -9.17 -2.72 -7.06
N ARG A 276 -9.83 -2.10 -8.05
CA ARG A 276 -11.30 -2.01 -8.13
C ARG A 276 -11.98 -3.31 -8.59
N ASP A 277 -11.20 -4.26 -9.12
CA ASP A 277 -11.69 -5.54 -9.63
C ASP A 277 -11.81 -6.55 -8.49
N ASP A 278 -13.04 -7.00 -8.19
CA ASP A 278 -13.33 -7.96 -7.12
C ASP A 278 -12.81 -9.38 -7.40
N THR A 279 -12.31 -9.63 -8.60
CA THR A 279 -11.63 -10.87 -8.99
C THR A 279 -10.11 -10.79 -8.87
N SER A 280 -9.54 -9.60 -8.61
CA SER A 280 -8.11 -9.44 -8.33
C SER A 280 -7.77 -9.84 -6.90
N VAL A 281 -6.61 -10.47 -6.71
CA VAL A 281 -6.07 -10.68 -5.35
C VAL A 281 -5.75 -9.36 -4.65
N MET A 282 -5.56 -8.26 -5.39
CA MET A 282 -5.34 -6.92 -4.86
C MET A 282 -6.64 -6.17 -4.52
N PHE A 283 -7.81 -6.82 -4.56
CA PHE A 283 -9.07 -6.21 -4.13
C PHE A 283 -9.06 -5.90 -2.62
N HIS A 284 -9.47 -4.70 -2.23
CA HIS A 284 -9.34 -4.17 -0.86
C HIS A 284 -9.92 -5.09 0.24
N ALA A 285 -10.97 -5.85 -0.06
CA ALA A 285 -11.61 -6.70 0.93
C ALA A 285 -10.76 -7.91 1.34
N ILE A 286 -9.78 -8.31 0.52
CA ILE A 286 -8.97 -9.52 0.73
C ILE A 286 -8.19 -9.45 2.05
N GLU A 287 -7.64 -8.29 2.40
CA GLU A 287 -6.87 -8.09 3.63
C GLU A 287 -7.74 -7.88 4.89
N THR A 288 -9.07 -7.88 4.78
CA THR A 288 -9.97 -7.56 5.92
C THR A 288 -11.00 -8.64 6.19
N THR A 289 -11.61 -8.61 7.38
CA THR A 289 -12.75 -9.49 7.71
C THR A 289 -14.01 -9.24 6.87
N ALA A 290 -14.06 -8.19 6.05
CA ALA A 290 -15.16 -7.95 5.12
C ALA A 290 -15.24 -9.02 4.01
N ILE A 291 -14.15 -9.77 3.78
CA ILE A 291 -14.08 -10.88 2.82
C ILE A 291 -15.22 -11.90 3.00
N GLY A 292 -15.67 -12.13 4.23
CA GLY A 292 -16.79 -13.03 4.54
C GLY A 292 -18.17 -12.57 4.05
N GLN A 293 -18.32 -11.28 3.76
CA GLN A 293 -19.58 -10.72 3.26
C GLN A 293 -19.60 -10.61 1.73
N LEU A 294 -18.41 -10.52 1.12
CA LEU A 294 -18.24 -10.18 -0.30
C LEU A 294 -17.99 -11.41 -1.17
N PHE A 295 -17.43 -12.48 -0.62
CA PHE A 295 -17.12 -13.69 -1.38
C PHE A 295 -18.03 -14.86 -1.03
N GLN A 296 -18.41 -15.64 -2.06
CA GLN A 296 -19.04 -16.95 -1.91
C GLN A 296 -18.08 -18.01 -2.44
N GLY A 297 -17.32 -18.65 -1.54
CA GLY A 297 -16.25 -19.58 -1.89
C GLY A 297 -14.85 -18.97 -1.75
N ALA A 298 -13.84 -19.67 -2.26
CA ALA A 298 -12.46 -19.25 -2.10
C ALA A 298 -12.20 -17.89 -2.80
N PRO A 299 -11.59 -16.91 -2.11
CA PRO A 299 -11.20 -15.65 -2.71
C PRO A 299 -10.10 -15.82 -3.78
N PRO A 300 -9.93 -14.85 -4.70
CA PRO A 300 -8.79 -14.84 -5.60
C PRO A 300 -7.49 -14.83 -4.79
N SER A 301 -6.54 -15.66 -5.19
CA SER A 301 -5.28 -15.85 -4.44
C SER A 301 -4.05 -15.79 -5.34
N THR A 302 -4.20 -15.35 -6.58
CA THR A 302 -3.10 -15.22 -7.53
C THR A 302 -3.15 -13.86 -8.19
N PHE A 303 -2.00 -13.31 -8.57
CA PHE A 303 -1.94 -12.08 -9.36
C PHE A 303 -2.71 -12.24 -10.67
N GLY A 304 -3.62 -11.31 -10.95
CA GLY A 304 -4.40 -11.26 -12.18
C GLY A 304 -3.63 -10.63 -13.33
N ASP A 305 -4.26 -10.52 -14.50
CA ASP A 305 -3.60 -10.03 -15.71
C ASP A 305 -3.04 -8.60 -15.57
N ALA A 306 -3.79 -7.70 -14.93
CA ALA A 306 -3.36 -6.32 -14.69
C ALA A 306 -2.19 -6.26 -13.70
N ASP A 307 -2.29 -7.01 -12.60
CA ASP A 307 -1.21 -7.14 -11.60
C ASP A 307 0.08 -7.64 -12.24
N LEU A 308 -0.02 -8.69 -13.08
CA LEU A 308 1.12 -9.27 -13.79
C LEU A 308 1.73 -8.30 -14.81
N ALA A 309 0.92 -7.51 -15.51
CA ALA A 309 1.41 -6.50 -16.45
C ALA A 309 2.22 -5.40 -15.73
N ASP A 310 1.74 -4.99 -14.56
CA ASP A 310 2.39 -3.96 -13.75
C ASP A 310 3.68 -4.46 -13.10
N LEU A 311 3.65 -5.67 -12.52
CA LEU A 311 4.85 -6.32 -11.98
C LEU A 311 5.92 -6.50 -13.05
N GLU A 312 5.54 -6.85 -14.28
CA GLU A 312 6.46 -6.89 -15.41
C GLU A 312 7.04 -5.51 -15.74
N GLY A 313 6.22 -4.46 -15.70
CA GLY A 313 6.67 -3.09 -15.89
C GLY A 313 7.68 -2.64 -14.82
N LEU A 314 7.39 -2.91 -13.55
CA LEU A 314 8.28 -2.64 -12.43
C LEU A 314 9.61 -3.41 -12.55
N ARG A 315 9.52 -4.70 -12.91
CA ARG A 315 10.69 -5.58 -13.09
C ARG A 315 11.59 -5.11 -14.22
N THR A 316 11.01 -4.71 -15.35
CA THR A 316 11.76 -4.28 -16.54
C THR A 316 12.16 -2.80 -16.54
N GLY A 317 11.72 -2.03 -15.54
CA GLY A 317 12.00 -0.59 -15.43
C GLY A 317 11.20 0.26 -16.41
N ARG A 318 10.00 -0.19 -16.80
CA ARG A 318 9.03 0.61 -17.58
C ARG A 318 8.49 1.77 -16.75
N TYR A 319 8.25 1.52 -15.46
CA TYR A 319 7.99 2.52 -14.43
C TYR A 319 9.27 2.88 -13.69
#